data_AF-A0AA38P4S1-F1
#
_entry.id   AF-A0AA38P4S1-F1
#
_cell.length_a   1.000
_cell.length_b   1.000
_cell.length_c   1.000
_cell.angle_alpha   90.00
_cell.angle_beta   90.00
_cell.angle_gamma   90.00
#
_symmetry.space_group_name_H-M   'P 1'
#
loop_
_entity.id
_entity.type
_entity.pdbx_description
1 polymer ?
#
loop_
_entity_poly.entity_id
_entity_poly.type
_entity_poly.pdbx_seq_one_letter_code
_entity_poly.pdbx_strand_id
1 'polypeptide(L)'
;MRWKNRADKLDALRKDRKAAILNRLEDIGWRDEAEKIMSRSSGSDSFSTHKLVKQPKKLTEHGWRSIKDSLVEFLSRRQAERQMWDQRIAIVCRSGHIEELYDVILCKTDVQKPFPPIGDILYHQVFRALIYDTPCK
;
A
#
# COMPACT_ATOMS: atom_id res chain seq x y z
N MET A 1 -24.60 -33.15 -5.48
CA MET A 1 -24.36 -32.84 -4.05
C MET A 1 -22.93 -33.12 -3.55
N ARG A 2 -22.25 -34.23 -3.93
CA ARG A 2 -20.94 -34.63 -3.37
C ARG A 2 -19.77 -33.64 -3.58
N TRP A 3 -19.78 -32.87 -4.67
CA TRP A 3 -18.70 -31.93 -5.02
C TRP A 3 -18.71 -30.61 -4.22
N LYS A 4 -19.90 -30.08 -3.87
CA LYS A 4 -20.05 -28.91 -2.99
C LYS A 4 -19.39 -29.16 -1.62
N ASN A 5 -19.71 -30.29 -1.00
CA ASN A 5 -19.11 -30.68 0.29
C ASN A 5 -17.58 -30.78 0.28
N ARG A 6 -16.94 -31.14 -0.85
CA ARG A 6 -15.47 -31.18 -0.93
C ARG A 6 -14.90 -29.78 -1.10
N ALA A 7 -15.49 -28.96 -1.97
CA ALA A 7 -15.06 -27.58 -2.18
C ALA A 7 -15.18 -26.77 -0.87
N ASP A 8 -16.30 -26.91 -0.16
CA ASP A 8 -16.57 -26.20 1.10
C ASP A 8 -15.58 -26.59 2.20
N LYS A 9 -15.24 -27.88 2.30
CA LYS A 9 -14.20 -28.36 3.24
C LYS A 9 -12.82 -27.79 2.92
N LEU A 10 -12.46 -27.72 1.64
CA LEU A 10 -11.17 -27.13 1.24
C LEU A 10 -11.14 -25.63 1.49
N ASP A 11 -12.27 -24.93 1.33
CA ASP A 11 -12.37 -23.50 1.62
C ASP A 11 -12.26 -23.22 3.12
N ALA A 12 -12.94 -24.01 3.97
CA ALA A 12 -12.79 -23.94 5.42
C ALA A 12 -11.32 -24.11 5.84
N LEU A 13 -10.63 -25.13 5.31
CA LEU A 13 -9.20 -25.34 5.61
C LEU A 13 -8.31 -24.17 5.18
N ARG A 14 -8.64 -23.48 4.08
CA ARG A 14 -7.91 -22.27 3.65
C ARG A 14 -8.17 -21.09 4.59
N LYS A 15 -9.42 -20.92 5.03
CA LYS A 15 -9.80 -19.88 6.00
C LYS A 15 -9.09 -20.10 7.33
N ASP A 16 -9.09 -21.32 7.85
CA ASP A 16 -8.40 -21.69 9.09
C ASP A 16 -6.89 -21.47 8.98
N ARG A 17 -6.29 -21.90 7.87
CA ARG A 17 -4.87 -21.66 7.61
C ARG A 17 -4.55 -20.17 7.55
N LYS A 18 -5.35 -19.37 6.84
CA LYS A 18 -5.17 -17.93 6.75
C LYS A 18 -5.23 -17.27 8.12
N ALA A 19 -6.23 -17.61 8.93
CA ALA A 19 -6.36 -17.10 10.29
C ALA A 19 -5.14 -17.46 11.15
N ALA A 20 -4.66 -18.71 11.09
CA ALA A 20 -3.45 -19.13 11.79
C ALA A 20 -2.20 -18.37 11.33
N ILE A 21 -2.06 -18.11 10.02
CA ILE A 21 -0.96 -17.30 9.48
C ILE A 21 -1.06 -15.85 9.98
N LEU A 22 -2.25 -15.24 10.00
CA LEU A 22 -2.43 -13.87 10.49
C LEU A 22 -2.04 -13.73 11.96
N ASN A 23 -2.45 -14.67 12.81
CA ASN A 23 -2.03 -14.70 14.21
C ASN A 23 -0.50 -14.82 14.35
N ARG A 24 0.14 -15.65 13.52
CA ARG A 24 1.60 -15.78 13.51
C ARG A 24 2.32 -14.54 12.97
N LEU A 25 1.71 -13.82 12.04
CA LEU A 25 2.23 -12.54 11.54
C LEU A 25 2.07 -11.44 12.58
N GLU A 26 1.00 -11.48 13.38
CA GLU A 26 0.80 -10.58 14.53
C GLU A 26 1.92 -10.70 15.55
N ASP A 27 2.32 -11.92 15.91
CA ASP A 27 3.44 -12.20 16.82
C ASP A 27 4.77 -11.55 16.36
N ILE A 28 4.91 -11.24 15.07
CA ILE A 28 6.12 -10.64 14.48
C ILE A 28 5.88 -9.24 13.89
N GLY A 29 4.73 -8.61 14.18
CA GLY A 29 4.42 -7.23 13.78
C GLY A 29 4.01 -7.02 12.32
N TRP A 30 3.62 -8.07 11.60
CA TRP A 30 3.29 -8.03 10.17
C TRP A 30 1.79 -8.16 9.85
N ARG A 31 0.92 -8.33 10.86
CA ARG A 31 -0.53 -8.46 10.66
C ARG A 31 -1.12 -7.24 9.92
N ASP A 32 -0.81 -6.03 10.37
CA ASP A 32 -1.37 -4.80 9.80
C ASP A 32 -1.08 -4.67 8.31
N GLU A 33 0.13 -5.04 7.88
CA GLU A 33 0.52 -5.00 6.47
C GLU A 33 -0.26 -6.03 5.64
N ALA A 34 -0.47 -7.24 6.19
CA ALA A 34 -1.30 -8.25 5.55
C ALA A 34 -2.75 -7.79 5.40
N GLU A 35 -3.34 -7.19 6.44
CA GLU A 35 -4.70 -6.67 6.42
C GLU A 35 -4.86 -5.50 5.44
N LYS A 36 -3.87 -4.60 5.34
CA LYS A 36 -3.82 -3.54 4.33
C LYS A 36 -3.82 -4.10 2.90
N ILE A 37 -3.16 -5.23 2.66
CA ILE A 37 -3.17 -5.88 1.35
C ILE A 37 -4.54 -6.49 1.06
N MET A 38 -5.20 -7.07 2.07
CA MET A 38 -6.53 -7.68 1.95
C MET A 38 -7.63 -6.64 1.70
N SER A 39 -7.53 -5.45 2.30
CA SER A 39 -8.54 -4.40 2.21
C SER A 39 -8.45 -3.56 0.93
N ARG A 40 -7.45 -3.79 0.06
CA ARG A 40 -7.34 -3.05 -1.21
C ARG A 40 -8.56 -3.30 -2.09
N SER A 41 -9.21 -2.22 -2.51
CA SER A 41 -10.39 -2.22 -3.37
C SER A 41 -10.16 -2.81 -4.76
N SER A 42 -8.91 -3.08 -5.14
CA SER A 42 -8.51 -3.61 -6.44
C SER A 42 -8.75 -5.12 -6.56
N GLY A 43 -10.01 -5.56 -6.53
CA GLY A 43 -10.57 -6.82 -7.07
C GLY A 43 -9.99 -8.19 -6.68
N SER A 44 -8.77 -8.28 -6.15
CA SER A 44 -8.06 -9.51 -5.83
C SER A 44 -7.25 -9.30 -4.56
N ASP A 45 -7.70 -9.95 -3.48
CA ASP A 45 -6.95 -10.10 -2.24
C ASP A 45 -5.69 -10.92 -2.51
N SER A 46 -4.59 -10.22 -2.80
CA SER A 46 -3.32 -10.86 -3.16
C SER A 46 -2.69 -11.64 -2.00
N PHE A 47 -3.10 -11.36 -0.76
CA PHE A 47 -2.68 -12.11 0.42
C PHE A 47 -3.44 -13.44 0.53
N SER A 48 -4.78 -13.41 0.47
CA SER A 48 -5.59 -14.65 0.52
C SER A 48 -5.35 -15.55 -0.69
N THR A 49 -4.96 -15.00 -1.83
CA THR A 49 -4.64 -15.77 -3.04
C THR A 49 -3.19 -16.23 -3.12
N HIS A 50 -2.32 -15.78 -2.21
CA HIS A 50 -0.91 -16.15 -2.20
C HIS A 50 -0.72 -17.67 -2.03
N LYS A 51 0.21 -18.26 -2.79
CA LYS A 51 0.43 -19.72 -2.87
C LYS A 51 0.75 -20.39 -1.51
N LEU A 52 1.33 -19.65 -0.57
CA LEU A 52 1.67 -20.15 0.77
C LEU A 52 0.47 -20.07 1.75
N VAL A 53 -0.49 -19.19 1.46
CA VAL A 53 -1.69 -18.92 2.28
C VAL A 53 -2.88 -19.76 1.80
N LYS A 54 -3.11 -19.87 0.49
CA LYS A 54 -4.27 -20.58 -0.11
C LYS A 54 -4.20 -22.11 -0.06
N GLN A 55 -3.25 -22.67 0.69
CA GLN A 55 -3.09 -24.12 0.79
C GLN A 55 -4.22 -24.70 1.67
N PRO A 56 -4.94 -25.73 1.23
CA PRO A 56 -5.99 -26.38 2.03
C PRO A 56 -5.36 -27.37 3.02
N LYS A 57 -4.44 -26.90 3.87
CA LYS A 57 -3.71 -27.69 4.86
C LYS A 57 -3.55 -26.89 6.14
N LYS A 58 -3.72 -27.54 7.29
CA LYS A 58 -3.47 -26.92 8.60
C LYS A 58 -2.05 -26.38 8.68
N LEU A 59 -1.89 -25.20 9.28
CA LEU A 59 -0.57 -24.64 9.57
C LEU A 59 0.03 -25.42 10.76
N THR A 60 1.21 -25.98 10.57
CA THR A 60 2.00 -26.65 11.62
C THR A 60 3.20 -25.77 11.97
N GLU A 61 3.84 -26.01 13.11
CA GLU A 61 5.04 -25.26 13.51
C GLU A 61 6.16 -25.34 12.46
N HIS A 62 6.43 -26.54 11.96
CA HIS A 62 7.42 -26.72 10.90
C HIS A 62 6.99 -26.03 9.60
N GLY A 63 5.70 -26.13 9.24
CA GLY A 63 5.14 -25.46 8.07
C GLY A 63 5.12 -23.94 8.18
N TRP A 64 5.07 -23.38 9.38
CA TRP A 64 5.24 -21.96 9.63
C TRP A 64 6.68 -21.53 9.42
N ARG A 65 7.63 -22.24 10.06
CA ARG A 65 9.07 -21.96 9.92
C ARG A 65 9.53 -21.96 8.46
N SER A 66 8.98 -22.82 7.61
CA SER A 66 9.36 -22.89 6.20
C SER A 66 8.77 -21.80 5.31
N ILE A 67 7.66 -21.17 5.69
CA ILE A 67 7.00 -20.12 4.88
C ILE A 67 7.23 -18.71 5.42
N LYS A 68 7.69 -18.58 6.68
CA LYS A 68 7.81 -17.31 7.39
C LYS A 68 8.58 -16.29 6.58
N ASP A 69 9.82 -16.59 6.22
CA ASP A 69 10.71 -15.62 5.57
C ASP A 69 10.18 -15.20 4.20
N SER A 70 9.66 -16.14 3.41
CA SER A 70 9.04 -15.81 2.12
C SER A 70 7.77 -14.95 2.25
N LEU A 71 6.99 -15.13 3.32
CA LEU A 71 5.83 -14.26 3.58
C LEU A 71 6.28 -12.87 4.02
N VAL A 72 7.28 -12.75 4.88
CA VAL A 72 7.83 -11.47 5.31
C VAL A 72 8.42 -10.71 4.12
N GLU A 73 9.16 -11.37 3.24
CA GLU A 73 9.69 -10.77 2.01
C GLU A 73 8.55 -10.27 1.10
N PHE A 74 7.51 -11.08 0.92
CA PHE A 74 6.33 -10.68 0.16
C PHE A 74 5.66 -9.43 0.74
N LEU A 75 5.43 -9.39 2.06
CA LEU A 75 4.82 -8.26 2.75
C LEU A 75 5.70 -7.01 2.67
N SER A 76 7.01 -7.16 2.85
CA SER A 76 7.99 -6.07 2.76
C SER A 76 7.96 -5.42 1.38
N ARG A 77 7.93 -6.22 0.31
CA ARG A 77 7.81 -5.69 -1.06
C ARG A 77 6.50 -4.94 -1.27
N ARG A 78 5.38 -5.48 -0.77
CA ARG A 78 4.07 -4.80 -0.87
C ARG A 78 4.02 -3.50 -0.09
N GLN A 79 4.64 -3.46 1.08
CA GLN A 79 4.78 -2.25 1.88
C GLN A 79 5.58 -1.18 1.12
N ALA A 80 6.73 -1.55 0.54
CA ALA A 80 7.55 -0.64 -0.25
C ALA A 80 6.82 -0.12 -1.49
N GLU A 81 6.15 -1.00 -2.25
CA GLU A 81 5.31 -0.61 -3.39
C GLU A 81 4.24 0.40 -2.97
N ARG A 82 3.54 0.14 -1.86
CA ARG A 82 2.53 1.06 -1.33
C ARG A 82 3.15 2.41 -0.95
N GLN A 83 4.22 2.41 -0.17
CA GLN A 83 4.88 3.65 0.26
C GLN A 83 5.34 4.50 -0.94
N MET A 84 5.89 3.87 -1.98
CA MET A 84 6.25 4.57 -3.22
C MET A 84 5.04 5.17 -3.92
N TRP A 85 3.92 4.45 -3.98
CA TRP A 85 2.66 4.97 -4.53
C TRP A 85 2.12 6.14 -3.70
N ASP A 86 2.06 6.00 -2.39
CA ASP A 86 1.57 7.04 -1.47
C ASP A 86 2.43 8.31 -1.60
N GLN A 87 3.75 8.16 -1.66
CA GLN A 87 4.68 9.27 -1.91
C GLN A 87 4.43 9.95 -3.25
N ARG A 88 4.25 9.18 -4.33
CA ARG A 88 3.96 9.74 -5.66
C ARG A 88 2.66 10.53 -5.67
N ILE A 89 1.60 9.96 -5.09
CA ILE A 89 0.29 10.63 -5.00
C ILE A 89 0.40 11.91 -4.19
N ALA A 90 1.07 11.88 -3.03
CA ALA A 90 1.26 13.07 -2.21
C ALA A 90 2.01 14.18 -2.94
N ILE A 91 3.08 13.85 -3.67
CA ILE A 91 3.82 14.81 -4.50
C ILE A 91 2.89 15.41 -5.56
N VAL A 92 2.17 14.59 -6.31
CA VAL A 92 1.25 15.06 -7.36
C VAL A 92 0.17 15.98 -6.79
N CYS A 93 -0.49 15.58 -5.69
CA CYS A 93 -1.53 16.40 -5.06
C CYS A 93 -0.97 17.73 -4.53
N ARG A 94 0.22 17.74 -3.93
CA ARG A 94 0.84 18.98 -3.41
C ARG A 94 1.25 19.91 -4.54
N SER A 95 1.87 19.39 -5.60
CA SER A 95 2.22 20.17 -6.78
C SER A 95 0.98 20.77 -7.44
N GLY A 96 -0.08 19.98 -7.62
CA GLY A 96 -1.35 20.48 -8.17
C GLY A 96 -1.97 21.59 -7.33
N HIS A 97 -1.90 21.50 -6.00
CA HIS A 97 -2.39 22.57 -5.12
C HIS A 97 -1.58 23.87 -5.27
N ILE A 98 -0.26 23.77 -5.47
CA ILE A 98 0.60 24.94 -5.71
C ILE A 98 0.27 25.55 -7.08
N GLU A 99 0.05 24.75 -8.11
CA GLU A 99 -0.38 25.21 -9.43
C GLU A 99 -1.74 25.95 -9.35
N GLU A 100 -2.71 25.40 -8.64
CA GLU A 100 -4.01 26.06 -8.40
C GLU A 100 -3.85 27.43 -7.72
N LEU A 101 -3.01 27.50 -6.66
CA LEU A 101 -2.74 28.76 -5.96
C LEU A 101 -1.99 29.75 -6.85
N TYR A 102 -1.05 29.26 -7.66
CA TYR A 102 -0.30 30.06 -8.62
C TYR A 102 -1.23 30.72 -9.64
N ASP A 103 -2.15 29.96 -10.22
CA ASP A 103 -3.12 30.48 -11.19
C ASP A 103 -4.02 31.56 -10.56
N VAL A 104 -4.49 31.33 -9.33
CA VAL A 104 -5.29 32.32 -8.59
C VAL A 104 -4.51 33.61 -8.33
N ILE A 105 -3.23 33.52 -7.99
CA ILE A 105 -2.38 34.70 -7.75
C ILE A 105 -2.10 35.41 -9.08
N LEU A 106 -1.77 34.67 -10.13
CA LEU A 106 -1.48 35.23 -11.45
C LEU A 106 -2.69 36.00 -12.00
N CYS A 107 -3.90 35.46 -11.86
CA CYS A 107 -5.15 36.14 -12.26
C CYS A 107 -5.41 37.46 -11.53
N LYS A 108 -4.82 37.65 -10.34
CA LYS A 108 -4.98 38.85 -9.50
C LYS A 108 -3.78 39.80 -9.59
N THR A 109 -2.70 39.39 -10.26
CA THR A 109 -1.46 40.15 -10.34
C THR A 109 -1.50 41.10 -11.53
N ASP A 110 -0.97 42.31 -11.34
CA ASP A 110 -0.82 43.29 -12.41
C ASP A 110 0.10 42.75 -13.49
N VAL A 111 -0.39 42.72 -14.73
CA VAL A 111 0.30 42.21 -15.93
C VAL A 111 1.64 42.92 -16.20
N GLN A 112 1.82 44.12 -15.65
CA GLN A 112 3.05 44.91 -15.79
C GLN A 112 4.16 44.49 -14.82
N LYS A 113 3.87 43.63 -13.82
CA LYS A 113 4.88 43.14 -12.88
C LYS A 113 5.36 41.75 -13.30
N PRO A 114 6.68 41.54 -13.47
CA PRO A 114 7.21 40.22 -13.76
C PRO A 114 6.90 39.29 -12.59
N PHE A 115 6.23 38.18 -12.90
CA PHE A 115 5.92 37.12 -11.95
C PHE A 115 6.79 35.90 -12.30
N PRO A 116 7.40 35.21 -11.32
CA PRO A 116 8.27 34.09 -11.60
C PRO A 116 7.48 32.93 -12.24
N PRO A 117 8.05 32.21 -13.21
CA PRO A 117 7.46 30.98 -13.74
C PRO A 117 7.16 29.96 -12.63
N ILE A 118 6.10 29.18 -12.81
CA ILE A 118 5.72 28.12 -11.86
C ILE A 118 6.87 27.13 -11.58
N GLY A 119 7.71 26.83 -12.58
CA GLY A 119 8.89 25.99 -12.40
C GLY A 119 9.85 26.54 -11.34
N ASP A 120 10.12 27.85 -11.37
CA ASP A 120 11.03 28.48 -10.41
C ASP A 120 10.49 28.40 -8.98
N ILE A 121 9.17 28.49 -8.83
CA ILE A 121 8.49 28.33 -7.54
C ILE A 121 8.58 26.89 -7.05
N LEU A 122 8.27 25.90 -7.90
CA LEU A 122 8.29 24.48 -7.52
C LEU A 122 9.69 24.00 -7.13
N TYR A 123 10.74 24.51 -7.78
CA TYR A 123 12.13 24.14 -7.49
C TYR A 123 12.81 25.00 -6.43
N HIS A 124 12.19 26.10 -6.00
CA HIS A 124 12.69 26.90 -4.90
C HIS A 124 12.70 26.09 -3.60
N GLN A 125 13.77 26.21 -2.80
CA GLN A 125 14.08 25.35 -1.65
C GLN A 125 12.91 25.15 -0.67
N VAL A 126 12.11 26.21 -0.46
CA VAL A 126 10.97 26.22 0.47
C VAL A 126 9.86 25.29 -0.01
N PHE A 127 9.51 25.36 -1.30
CA PHE A 127 8.46 24.53 -1.88
C PHE A 127 8.96 23.11 -2.13
N ARG A 128 10.24 22.94 -2.47
CA ARG A 128 10.84 21.62 -2.58
C ARG A 128 10.73 20.84 -1.26
N ALA A 129 11.10 21.46 -0.13
CA ALA A 129 10.96 20.83 1.17
C ALA A 129 9.50 20.51 1.51
N LEU A 130 8.57 21.41 1.16
CA LEU A 130 7.14 21.19 1.37
C LEU A 130 6.59 20.01 0.54
N ILE A 131 6.95 19.93 -0.75
CA ILE A 131 6.44 18.93 -1.69
C ILE A 131 7.05 17.56 -1.41
N TYR A 132 8.37 17.48 -1.28
CA TYR A 132 9.12 16.22 -1.28
C TYR A 132 9.47 15.70 0.12
N ASP A 133 9.75 16.58 1.08
CA ASP A 133 10.29 16.16 2.38
C ASP A 133 9.21 15.99 3.46
N THR A 134 7.97 16.44 3.19
CA THR A 134 6.84 16.25 4.12
C THR A 134 6.40 14.79 4.12
N PRO A 135 6.49 14.06 5.26
CA PRO A 135 6.09 12.66 5.36
C PRO A 135 4.63 12.45 4.97
N CYS A 136 4.34 11.35 4.28
CA CYS A 136 2.97 10.88 4.07
C CYS A 136 2.49 10.21 5.37
N LYS A 137 1.36 10.66 5.93
CA LYS A 137 0.76 10.07 7.13
C LYS A 137 0.04 8.77 6.82
#